data_AF-A0A973P5F4-F1
#
_entry.id   AF-A0A973P5F4-F1
#
_cell.length_a   1.000
_cell.length_b   1.000
_cell.length_c   1.000
_cell.angle_alpha   90.00
_cell.angle_beta   90.00
_cell.angle_gamma   90.00
#
_symmetry.space_group_name_H-M   'P 1'
#
loop_
_entity.id
_entity.type
_entity.pdbx_description
1 polymer ?
#
loop_
_entity_poly.entity_id
_entity_poly.type
_entity_poly.pdbx_seq_one_letter_code
_entity_poly.pdbx_strand_id
1 'polypeptide(L)'
;MTIAEAAQPRRHPEGSIAQGVISALIEHGHGDEVRRLGAEGDWGCASVWASAAAERGDIDAALALLEPFAATGWWPAVVARNQVAADAEARAAAAAVSSSADLRTLDRRAADDPGPGRQDDDAQAQLRYFLAGTWPGGLDATADTRLDHLITRLLGKGRAADVRKLLTEPGSQHIASRYAAHLEQHGDRAAALDVLAAYATASAPRLLDEYAAMLMRADRTEEAVTFLHAAALDEGAHPHLALPTLVSMTADCSLADRVLAIIQEIADQNDGMSLALQEQRAGVLALHGDVDQALAELTDPDDAPWLTVRQLARILANLDHLDEAIAVLATVDDPGAAIERAILLVRQSRVAEAITVARVSRPHAKPQSG
;
A
#
# COMPACT_ATOMS: atom_id res chain seq x y z
N MET A 1 42.15 -29.27 9.54
CA MET A 1 40.95 -28.51 9.13
C MET A 1 40.70 -27.47 10.20
N THR A 2 41.14 -26.23 9.95
CA THR A 2 41.16 -25.10 10.91
C THR A 2 39.83 -24.34 10.87
N ILE A 3 39.31 -23.96 12.04
CA ILE A 3 37.99 -23.33 12.28
C ILE A 3 37.89 -21.85 11.82
N ALA A 4 38.86 -21.30 11.09
CA ALA A 4 38.95 -19.85 10.91
C ALA A 4 39.14 -19.40 9.46
N GLU A 5 38.36 -19.95 8.54
CA GLU A 5 38.06 -19.29 7.27
C GLU A 5 36.59 -18.83 7.32
N ALA A 6 36.29 -17.96 8.29
CA ALA A 6 35.00 -17.29 8.35
C ALA A 6 34.83 -16.53 7.03
N ALA A 7 33.80 -16.90 6.26
CA ALA A 7 33.51 -16.29 4.98
C ALA A 7 33.54 -14.76 5.12
N GLN A 8 34.47 -14.12 4.41
CA GLN A 8 34.62 -12.67 4.48
C GLN A 8 33.29 -12.02 4.07
N PRO A 9 32.74 -11.07 4.86
CA PRO A 9 31.44 -10.48 4.58
C PRO A 9 31.43 -9.94 3.15
N ARG A 10 30.53 -10.46 2.32
CA ARG A 10 30.44 -10.05 0.92
C ARG A 10 30.00 -8.58 0.89
N ARG A 11 30.85 -7.72 0.33
CA ARG A 11 30.58 -6.28 0.19
C ARG A 11 29.44 -5.96 -0.78
N HIS A 12 29.08 -6.92 -1.64
CA HIS A 12 28.10 -6.72 -2.71
C HIS A 12 26.83 -7.58 -2.52
N PRO A 13 25.65 -7.03 -2.86
CA PRO A 13 24.33 -7.66 -2.70
C PRO A 13 24.04 -8.79 -3.70
N GLU A 14 25.06 -9.33 -4.39
CA GLU A 14 24.90 -10.45 -5.31
C GLU A 14 24.49 -11.71 -4.52
N GLY A 15 23.24 -12.13 -4.72
CA GLY A 15 22.62 -13.25 -4.00
C GLY A 15 21.93 -12.88 -2.68
N SER A 16 21.85 -11.59 -2.31
CA SER A 16 21.06 -11.19 -1.13
C SER A 16 19.56 -11.37 -1.41
N ILE A 17 18.83 -11.80 -0.39
CA ILE A 17 17.37 -11.99 -0.47
C ILE A 17 16.68 -10.62 -0.70
N ALA A 18 15.60 -10.59 -1.48
CA ALA A 18 14.81 -9.38 -1.68
C ALA A 18 14.18 -8.89 -0.36
N GLN A 19 14.16 -7.58 -0.14
CA GLN A 19 13.66 -6.99 1.11
C GLN A 19 12.23 -7.45 1.47
N GLY A 20 11.32 -7.56 0.49
CA GLY A 20 9.95 -8.04 0.73
C GLY A 20 9.89 -9.47 1.28
N VAL A 21 10.79 -10.36 0.84
CA VAL A 21 10.88 -11.73 1.37
C VAL A 21 11.44 -11.72 2.80
N ILE A 22 12.40 -10.84 3.10
CA ILE A 22 12.97 -10.69 4.44
C ILE A 22 11.90 -10.19 5.42
N SER A 23 11.11 -9.18 5.02
CA SER A 23 9.98 -8.68 5.81
C SER A 23 8.97 -9.80 6.08
N ALA A 24 8.56 -10.55 5.04
CA ALA A 24 7.65 -11.67 5.20
C ALA A 24 8.19 -12.73 6.19
N LEU A 25 9.49 -13.06 6.13
CA LEU A 25 10.10 -14.00 7.08
C LEU A 25 9.98 -13.51 8.52
N ILE A 26 10.19 -12.22 8.79
CA ILE A 26 10.06 -11.66 10.15
C ILE A 26 8.60 -11.65 10.60
N GLU A 27 7.69 -11.17 9.75
CA GLU A 27 6.24 -11.07 10.02
C GLU A 27 5.63 -12.43 10.36
N HIS A 28 6.09 -13.50 9.71
CA HIS A 28 5.64 -14.88 9.96
C HIS A 28 6.45 -15.63 11.04
N GLY A 29 7.28 -14.93 11.83
CA GLY A 29 7.96 -15.51 12.99
C GLY A 29 9.23 -16.30 12.66
N HIS A 30 9.76 -16.20 11.44
CA HIS A 30 11.02 -16.83 11.02
C HIS A 30 12.24 -15.93 11.24
N GLY A 31 12.22 -15.11 12.29
CA GLY A 31 13.29 -14.16 12.62
C GLY A 31 14.65 -14.84 12.87
N ASP A 32 14.66 -16.05 13.42
CA ASP A 32 15.91 -16.81 13.64
C ASP A 32 16.60 -17.20 12.32
N GLU A 33 15.81 -17.50 11.29
CA GLU A 33 16.35 -17.80 9.96
C GLU A 33 16.94 -16.55 9.31
N VAL A 34 16.27 -15.40 9.43
CA VAL A 34 16.83 -14.12 8.97
C VAL A 34 18.13 -13.79 9.71
N ARG A 35 18.19 -14.03 11.03
CA ARG A 35 19.41 -13.88 11.82
C ARG A 35 20.53 -14.78 11.30
N ARG A 36 20.24 -16.05 11.07
CA ARG A 36 21.20 -17.05 10.57
C ARG A 36 21.77 -16.61 9.22
N LEU A 37 20.91 -16.21 8.29
CA LEU A 37 21.32 -15.70 6.96
C LEU A 37 22.15 -14.42 7.07
N GLY A 38 21.79 -13.52 7.98
CA GLY A 38 22.58 -12.33 8.30
C GLY A 38 23.99 -12.68 8.80
N ALA A 39 24.08 -13.65 9.71
CA ALA A 39 25.36 -14.13 10.23
C ALA A 39 26.21 -14.85 9.17
N GLU A 40 25.58 -15.42 8.14
CA GLU A 40 26.24 -16.00 6.97
C GLU A 40 26.70 -14.97 5.93
N GLY A 41 26.46 -13.68 6.18
CA GLY A 41 26.94 -12.58 5.35
C GLY A 41 25.87 -11.95 4.44
N ASP A 42 24.58 -12.31 4.57
CA ASP A 42 23.51 -11.58 3.87
C ASP A 42 23.21 -10.26 4.58
N TRP A 43 23.76 -9.17 4.05
CA TRP A 43 23.56 -7.83 4.59
C TRP A 43 22.08 -7.44 4.73
N GLY A 44 21.25 -7.76 3.74
CA GLY A 44 19.84 -7.42 3.78
C GLY A 44 19.16 -8.05 4.99
N CYS A 45 19.44 -9.34 5.21
CA CYS A 45 18.94 -10.06 6.37
C CYS A 45 19.49 -9.49 7.69
N ALA A 46 20.81 -9.22 7.75
CA ALA A 46 21.45 -8.65 8.94
C ALA A 46 20.87 -7.28 9.33
N SER A 47 20.70 -6.38 8.36
CA SER A 47 20.18 -5.04 8.56
C SER A 47 18.72 -5.05 9.06
N VAL A 48 17.83 -5.76 8.36
CA VAL A 48 16.41 -5.80 8.74
C VAL A 48 16.21 -6.51 10.08
N TRP A 49 16.94 -7.61 10.33
CA TRP A 49 16.86 -8.30 11.62
C TRP A 49 17.37 -7.42 12.76
N ALA A 50 18.49 -6.69 12.56
CA ALA A 50 19.04 -5.80 13.58
C ALA A 50 18.08 -4.66 13.93
N SER A 51 17.42 -4.04 12.94
CA SER A 51 16.37 -3.04 13.18
C SER A 51 15.22 -3.62 14.01
N ALA A 52 14.69 -4.78 13.61
CA ALA A 52 13.59 -5.43 14.33
C ALA A 52 13.99 -5.88 15.75
N ALA A 53 15.22 -6.36 15.94
CA ALA A 53 15.77 -6.69 17.27
C ALA A 53 15.90 -5.43 18.13
N ALA A 54 16.37 -4.33 17.56
CA ALA A 54 16.49 -3.06 18.26
C ALA A 54 15.14 -2.49 18.69
N GLU A 55 14.10 -2.61 17.87
CA GLU A 55 12.72 -2.21 18.20
C GLU A 55 12.16 -3.03 19.39
N ARG A 56 12.54 -4.30 19.51
CA ARG A 56 12.19 -5.16 20.65
C ARG A 56 13.07 -4.93 21.90
N GLY A 57 14.06 -4.03 21.82
CA GLY A 57 14.99 -3.74 22.90
C GLY A 57 16.20 -4.69 22.99
N ASP A 58 16.38 -5.60 22.03
CA ASP A 58 17.54 -6.50 21.97
C ASP A 58 18.72 -5.83 21.23
N ILE A 59 19.20 -4.73 21.84
CA ILE A 59 20.23 -3.85 21.25
C ILE A 59 21.55 -4.61 21.08
N ASP A 60 21.95 -5.38 22.08
CA ASP A 60 23.24 -6.10 22.08
C ASP A 60 23.30 -7.11 20.94
N ALA A 61 22.22 -7.89 20.72
CA ALA A 61 22.20 -8.84 19.63
C ALA A 61 22.17 -8.16 18.25
N ALA A 62 21.44 -7.03 18.12
CA ALA A 62 21.42 -6.22 16.91
C ALA A 62 22.83 -5.71 16.55
N LEU A 63 23.52 -5.10 17.52
CA LEU A 63 24.89 -4.60 17.33
C LEU A 63 25.88 -5.73 17.05
N ALA A 64 25.78 -6.86 17.75
CA ALA A 64 26.63 -8.02 17.53
C ALA A 64 26.50 -8.60 16.11
N LEU A 65 25.31 -8.56 15.51
CA LEU A 65 25.10 -9.01 14.14
C LEU A 65 25.68 -8.05 13.10
N LEU A 66 25.63 -6.73 13.36
CA LEU A 66 26.13 -5.70 12.44
C LEU A 66 27.65 -5.49 12.52
N GLU A 67 28.27 -5.81 13.66
CA GLU A 67 29.70 -5.58 13.90
C GLU A 67 30.62 -6.17 12.82
N PRO A 68 30.46 -7.43 12.35
CA PRO A 68 31.33 -8.00 11.33
C PRO A 68 31.27 -7.23 10.00
N PHE A 69 30.10 -6.69 9.64
CA PHE A 69 29.93 -5.87 8.45
C PHE A 69 30.56 -4.49 8.62
N ALA A 70 30.33 -3.84 9.76
CA ALA A 70 30.89 -2.52 10.07
C ALA A 70 32.42 -2.54 10.14
N ALA A 71 33.01 -3.61 10.69
CA ALA A 71 34.45 -3.83 10.79
C ALA A 71 35.16 -3.89 9.42
N THR A 72 34.42 -4.18 8.32
CA THR A 72 34.98 -4.13 6.96
C THR A 72 35.20 -2.71 6.42
N GLY A 73 34.76 -1.68 7.17
CA GLY A 73 34.74 -0.28 6.75
C GLY A 73 33.60 0.05 5.78
N TRP A 74 32.64 -0.85 5.58
CA TRP A 74 31.54 -0.62 4.66
C TRP A 74 30.51 0.36 5.25
N TRP A 75 30.43 1.54 4.64
CA TRP A 75 29.70 2.69 5.20
C TRP A 75 28.23 2.43 5.56
N PRO A 76 27.40 1.77 4.72
CA PRO A 76 26.03 1.41 5.10
C PRO A 76 25.93 0.59 6.39
N ALA A 77 26.88 -0.31 6.63
CA ALA A 77 26.93 -1.10 7.87
C ALA A 77 27.32 -0.27 9.08
N VAL A 78 28.27 0.66 8.92
CA VAL A 78 28.63 1.63 9.96
C VAL A 78 27.43 2.52 10.32
N VAL A 79 26.71 3.02 9.32
CA VAL A 79 25.52 3.86 9.52
C VAL A 79 24.42 3.09 10.24
N ALA A 80 24.07 1.88 9.78
CA ALA A 80 23.04 1.07 10.43
C ALA A 80 23.37 0.74 11.89
N ARG A 81 24.63 0.37 12.17
CA ARG A 81 25.11 0.12 13.54
C ARG A 81 24.98 1.36 14.43
N ASN A 82 25.42 2.52 13.93
CA ASN A 82 25.34 3.76 14.68
C ASN A 82 23.88 4.22 14.89
N GLN A 83 23.00 3.98 13.91
CA GLN A 83 21.56 4.25 14.04
C GLN A 83 20.95 3.40 15.17
N VAL A 84 21.22 2.09 15.20
CA VAL A 84 20.76 1.20 16.27
C VAL A 84 21.23 1.67 17.65
N ALA A 85 22.50 2.09 17.76
CA ALA A 85 23.05 2.61 19.01
C ALA A 85 22.40 3.95 19.43
N ALA A 86 22.20 4.87 18.49
CA ALA A 86 21.56 6.16 18.75
C ALA A 86 20.09 6.00 19.17
N ASP A 87 19.35 5.11 18.50
CA ASP A 87 17.96 4.82 18.85
C ASP A 87 17.85 4.18 20.24
N ALA A 88 18.80 3.31 20.62
CA ALA A 88 18.88 2.75 21.97
C ALA A 88 19.12 3.83 23.04
N GLU A 89 20.04 4.76 22.80
CA GLU A 89 20.31 5.89 23.70
C GLU A 89 19.09 6.81 23.83
N ALA A 90 18.44 7.15 22.72
CA ALA A 90 17.23 7.95 22.70
C ALA A 90 16.08 7.30 23.50
N ARG A 91 15.88 5.98 23.36
CA ARG A 91 14.89 5.24 24.15
C ARG A 91 15.24 5.20 25.63
N ALA A 92 16.51 5.00 25.98
CA ALA A 92 16.96 5.03 27.37
C ALA A 92 16.73 6.41 28.01
N ALA A 93 17.01 7.49 27.27
CA ALA A 93 16.73 8.86 27.70
C ALA A 93 15.22 9.12 27.86
N ALA A 94 14.40 8.68 26.90
CA ALA A 94 12.95 8.84 26.97
C ALA A 94 12.33 8.04 28.14
N ALA A 95 12.84 6.84 28.42
CA ALA A 95 12.45 6.05 29.58
C ALA A 95 12.84 6.74 30.89
N ALA A 96 14.03 7.34 30.96
CA ALA A 96 14.46 8.12 32.13
C ALA A 96 13.58 9.36 32.37
N VAL A 97 13.18 10.07 31.30
CA VAL A 97 12.25 11.21 31.39
C VAL A 97 10.85 10.75 31.80
N SER A 98 10.35 9.66 31.24
CA SER A 98 9.03 9.11 31.58
C SER A 98 8.96 8.59 33.02
N SER A 99 10.08 8.11 33.55
CA SER A 99 10.22 7.72 34.95
C SER A 99 10.32 8.92 35.91
N SER A 100 10.61 10.11 35.38
CA SER A 100 10.67 11.35 36.15
C SER A 100 9.26 11.97 36.22
N ALA A 101 8.73 12.13 37.44
CA ALA A 101 7.36 12.57 37.75
C ALA A 101 6.99 14.02 37.30
N ASP A 102 7.79 14.66 36.44
CA ASP A 102 7.72 16.10 36.12
C ASP A 102 6.80 16.47 34.93
N LEU A 103 6.12 15.51 34.29
CA LEU A 103 5.21 15.76 33.18
C LEU A 103 3.99 16.63 33.53
N ARG A 104 3.62 16.75 34.83
CA ARG A 104 2.51 17.62 35.28
C ARG A 104 2.83 19.12 35.23
N THR A 105 4.09 19.49 34.99
CA THR A 105 4.56 20.88 35.05
C THR A 105 4.57 21.56 33.67
N LEU A 106 4.65 20.79 32.58
CA LEU A 106 4.70 21.31 31.20
C LEU A 106 3.31 21.60 30.61
N ASP A 107 2.29 20.84 31.01
CA ASP A 107 0.91 20.96 30.50
C ASP A 107 0.26 22.32 30.84
N ARG A 108 0.75 22.99 31.89
CA ARG A 108 0.22 24.28 32.36
C ARG A 108 0.65 25.49 31.51
N ARG A 109 1.61 25.34 30.60
CA ARG A 109 2.15 26.43 29.77
C ARG A 109 1.55 26.52 28.37
N ALA A 110 0.81 25.50 27.92
CA ALA A 110 0.20 25.47 26.59
C ALA A 110 -1.14 26.23 26.50
N ALA A 111 -1.68 26.73 27.63
CA ALA A 111 -2.99 27.37 27.70
C ALA A 111 -3.01 28.88 27.37
N ASP A 112 -1.86 29.51 27.09
CA ASP A 112 -1.72 30.97 27.03
C ASP A 112 -1.50 31.58 25.61
N ASP A 113 -1.88 30.90 24.53
CA ASP A 113 -1.67 31.38 23.14
C ASP A 113 -2.86 32.23 22.58
N PRO A 114 -2.64 33.28 21.76
CA PRO A 114 -3.61 34.36 21.56
C PRO A 114 -4.61 34.10 20.42
N GLY A 115 -5.91 34.22 20.73
CA GLY A 115 -6.99 34.78 19.87
C GLY A 115 -7.43 34.00 18.60
N PRO A 116 -8.61 33.37 18.57
CA PRO A 116 -9.03 32.44 17.50
C PRO A 116 -9.34 33.06 16.13
N GLY A 117 -9.62 34.36 16.02
CA GLY A 117 -10.17 34.97 14.79
C GLY A 117 -9.18 35.13 13.63
N ARG A 118 -7.92 35.54 13.89
CA ARG A 118 -6.95 35.82 12.82
C ARG A 118 -6.45 34.57 12.11
N GLN A 119 -6.44 33.45 12.82
CA GLN A 119 -5.91 32.19 12.34
C GLN A 119 -6.91 31.44 11.44
N ASP A 120 -8.19 31.86 11.40
CA ASP A 120 -9.23 31.20 10.62
C ASP A 120 -9.43 31.79 9.23
N ASP A 121 -9.27 33.11 9.10
CA ASP A 121 -9.22 33.75 7.78
C ASP A 121 -7.97 33.31 7.01
N ASP A 122 -6.89 33.05 7.75
CA ASP A 122 -5.65 32.47 7.20
C ASP A 122 -5.88 31.03 6.68
N ALA A 123 -6.67 30.21 7.39
CA ALA A 123 -7.01 28.86 6.93
C ALA A 123 -7.79 28.88 5.60
N GLN A 124 -8.77 29.79 5.46
CA GLN A 124 -9.52 29.95 4.20
C GLN A 124 -8.64 30.48 3.06
N ALA A 125 -7.72 31.41 3.36
CA ALA A 125 -6.77 31.93 2.37
C ALA A 125 -5.79 30.84 1.91
N GLN A 126 -5.27 30.02 2.83
CA GLN A 126 -4.42 28.87 2.53
C GLN A 126 -5.13 27.85 1.64
N LEU A 127 -6.42 27.57 1.90
CA LEU A 127 -7.24 26.69 1.06
C LEU A 127 -7.43 27.22 -0.36
N ARG A 128 -7.75 28.50 -0.52
CA ARG A 128 -7.87 29.10 -1.87
C ARG A 128 -6.54 29.10 -2.62
N TYR A 129 -5.45 29.39 -1.92
CA TYR A 129 -4.11 29.35 -2.50
C TYR A 129 -3.75 27.95 -2.97
N PHE A 130 -4.13 26.92 -2.21
CA PHE A 130 -3.98 25.52 -2.61
C PHE A 130 -4.79 25.18 -3.87
N LEU A 131 -6.07 25.55 -3.92
CA LEU A 131 -6.96 25.27 -5.06
C LEU A 131 -6.55 25.99 -6.35
N ALA A 132 -5.91 27.15 -6.24
CA ALA A 132 -5.41 27.89 -7.40
C ALA A 132 -4.25 27.18 -8.14
N GLY A 133 -3.77 26.03 -7.65
CA GLY A 133 -2.67 25.29 -8.25
C GLY A 133 -1.33 26.02 -8.17
N THR A 134 -1.25 27.10 -7.39
CA THR A 134 -0.04 27.92 -7.21
C THR A 134 0.84 27.41 -6.07
N TRP A 135 0.52 26.25 -5.49
CA TRP A 135 1.29 25.67 -4.40
C TRP A 135 2.66 25.18 -4.89
N PRO A 136 3.77 25.66 -4.29
CA PRO A 136 5.09 25.15 -4.61
C PRO A 136 5.22 23.72 -4.06
N GLY A 137 5.21 22.70 -4.94
CA GLY A 137 5.52 21.31 -4.56
C GLY A 137 4.66 20.22 -5.20
N GLY A 138 3.53 20.57 -5.84
CA GLY A 138 2.56 19.56 -6.30
C GLY A 138 1.79 18.91 -5.14
N LEU A 139 0.80 18.07 -5.48
CA LEU A 139 0.04 17.29 -4.50
C LEU A 139 0.88 16.11 -4.03
N ASP A 140 1.67 16.30 -2.97
CA ASP A 140 2.29 15.19 -2.25
C ASP A 140 1.48 14.83 -0.99
N ALA A 141 1.85 13.73 -0.32
CA ALA A 141 1.17 13.26 0.89
C ALA A 141 1.13 14.30 2.04
N THR A 142 2.06 15.25 2.05
CA THR A 142 2.10 16.33 3.05
C THR A 142 1.06 17.40 2.75
N ALA A 143 0.83 17.68 1.47
CA ALA A 143 -0.19 18.59 0.98
C ALA A 143 -1.60 18.10 1.34
N ASP A 144 -1.86 16.79 1.18
CA ASP A 144 -3.12 16.13 1.58
C ASP A 144 -3.36 16.23 3.09
N THR A 145 -2.35 15.92 3.91
CA THR A 145 -2.47 16.00 5.38
C THR A 145 -2.78 17.41 5.84
N ARG A 146 -2.19 18.42 5.17
CA ARG A 146 -2.43 19.83 5.50
C ARG A 146 -3.83 20.28 5.09
N LEU A 147 -4.30 19.86 3.91
CA LEU A 147 -5.64 20.13 3.43
C LEU A 147 -6.69 19.56 4.40
N ASP A 148 -6.50 18.31 4.84
CA ASP A 148 -7.35 17.64 5.82
C ASP A 148 -7.44 18.43 7.12
N HIS A 149 -6.30 18.89 7.62
CA HIS A 149 -6.26 19.68 8.85
C HIS A 149 -7.02 21.00 8.71
N LEU A 150 -6.87 21.71 7.58
CA LEU A 150 -7.57 22.96 7.32
C LEU A 150 -9.09 22.77 7.22
N ILE A 151 -9.55 21.75 6.50
CA ILE A 151 -10.98 21.42 6.36
C ILE A 151 -11.56 21.04 7.72
N THR A 152 -10.90 20.13 8.44
CA THR A 152 -11.32 19.68 9.79
C THR A 152 -11.43 20.86 10.74
N ARG A 153 -10.46 21.79 10.70
CA ARG A 153 -10.47 22.99 11.51
C ARG A 153 -11.64 23.92 11.18
N LEU A 154 -11.93 24.16 9.91
CA LEU A 154 -13.09 24.98 9.52
C LEU A 154 -14.41 24.35 9.95
N LEU A 155 -14.55 23.04 9.77
CA LEU A 155 -15.76 22.30 10.13
C LEU A 155 -15.96 22.24 11.65
N GLY A 156 -14.90 22.00 12.42
CA GLY A 156 -14.93 22.04 13.89
C GLY A 156 -15.32 23.41 14.48
N LYS A 157 -15.20 24.48 13.68
CA LYS A 157 -15.63 25.84 14.03
C LYS A 157 -17.02 26.21 13.50
N GLY A 158 -17.78 25.24 12.95
CA GLY A 158 -19.10 25.47 12.40
C GLY A 158 -19.11 26.24 11.07
N ARG A 159 -17.97 26.37 10.39
CA ARG A 159 -17.83 27.11 9.12
C ARG A 159 -18.15 26.26 7.88
N ALA A 160 -19.15 25.38 7.96
CA ALA A 160 -19.54 24.52 6.85
C ALA A 160 -19.99 25.30 5.59
N ALA A 161 -20.52 26.52 5.75
CA ALA A 161 -20.85 27.41 4.63
C ALA A 161 -19.61 27.82 3.83
N ASP A 162 -18.46 28.05 4.49
CA ASP A 162 -17.22 28.42 3.81
C ASP A 162 -16.64 27.23 3.03
N VAL A 163 -16.70 26.02 3.60
CA VAL A 163 -16.29 24.80 2.90
C VAL A 163 -17.16 24.58 1.66
N ARG A 164 -18.49 24.75 1.77
CA ARG A 164 -19.39 24.68 0.60
C ARG A 164 -19.09 25.71 -0.47
N LYS A 165 -18.66 26.92 -0.10
CA LYS A 165 -18.20 27.92 -1.07
C LYS A 165 -16.92 27.47 -1.80
N LEU A 166 -16.01 26.78 -1.11
CA LEU A 166 -14.79 26.25 -1.74
C LEU A 166 -15.08 25.09 -2.69
N LEU A 167 -16.19 24.36 -2.50
CA LEU A 167 -16.61 23.30 -3.43
C LEU A 167 -16.88 23.83 -4.84
N THR A 168 -17.33 25.07 -4.99
CA THR A 168 -17.62 25.63 -6.32
C THR A 168 -16.37 26.00 -7.12
N GLU A 169 -15.18 25.94 -6.52
CA GLU A 169 -13.91 26.27 -7.17
C GLU A 169 -13.40 25.07 -8.01
N PRO A 170 -12.65 25.32 -9.12
CA PRO A 170 -11.97 24.25 -9.85
C PRO A 170 -11.03 23.43 -8.97
N GLY A 171 -10.95 22.11 -9.19
CA GLY A 171 -10.07 21.22 -8.41
C GLY A 171 -10.58 20.89 -7.00
N SER A 172 -11.83 21.22 -6.68
CA SER A 172 -12.43 20.99 -5.37
C SER A 172 -12.75 19.52 -5.03
N GLN A 173 -12.35 18.57 -5.88
CA GLN A 173 -12.59 17.13 -5.70
C GLN A 173 -12.08 16.62 -4.34
N HIS A 174 -10.89 17.04 -3.92
CA HIS A 174 -10.36 16.66 -2.60
C HIS A 174 -11.15 17.29 -1.44
N ILE A 175 -11.66 18.51 -1.62
CA ILE A 175 -12.52 19.16 -0.62
C ILE A 175 -13.85 18.44 -0.53
N ALA A 176 -14.43 18.01 -1.66
CA ALA A 176 -15.67 17.24 -1.72
C ALA A 176 -15.54 15.92 -0.95
N SER A 177 -14.49 15.15 -1.22
CA SER A 177 -14.14 13.92 -0.49
C SER A 177 -14.13 14.13 1.03
N ARG A 178 -13.35 15.10 1.51
CA ARG A 178 -13.19 15.33 2.95
C ARG A 178 -14.43 15.90 3.60
N TYR A 179 -15.15 16.78 2.91
CA TYR A 179 -16.40 17.33 3.42
C TYR A 179 -17.47 16.23 3.53
N ALA A 180 -17.58 15.34 2.55
CA ALA A 180 -18.47 14.20 2.60
C ALA A 180 -18.11 13.23 3.73
N ALA A 181 -16.82 12.90 3.91
CA ALA A 181 -16.36 12.06 5.02
C ALA A 181 -16.71 12.68 6.40
N HIS A 182 -16.57 14.00 6.54
CA HIS A 182 -16.97 14.70 7.76
C HIS A 182 -18.49 14.64 8.00
N LEU A 183 -19.30 14.84 6.96
CA LEU A 183 -20.76 14.73 7.04
C LEU A 183 -21.18 13.31 7.45
N GLU A 184 -20.58 12.28 6.86
CA GLU A 184 -20.82 10.87 7.23
C GLU A 184 -20.48 10.61 8.70
N GLN A 185 -19.33 11.09 9.19
CA GLN A 185 -18.91 10.96 10.60
C GLN A 185 -19.89 11.62 11.59
N HIS A 186 -20.60 12.67 11.17
CA HIS A 186 -21.61 13.36 11.97
C HIS A 186 -23.03 12.81 11.76
N GLY A 187 -23.16 11.69 11.03
CA GLY A 187 -24.42 11.01 10.78
C GLY A 187 -25.26 11.58 9.65
N ASP A 188 -24.80 12.63 8.95
CA ASP A 188 -25.49 13.21 7.79
C ASP A 188 -25.06 12.52 6.49
N ARG A 189 -25.35 11.22 6.40
CA ARG A 189 -24.96 10.38 5.26
C ARG A 189 -25.63 10.82 3.95
N ALA A 190 -26.85 11.35 4.00
CA ALA A 190 -27.55 11.84 2.82
C ALA A 190 -26.83 13.03 2.19
N ALA A 191 -26.48 14.05 2.99
CA ALA A 191 -25.72 15.18 2.49
C ALA A 191 -24.32 14.79 2.00
N ALA A 192 -23.69 13.80 2.65
CA ALA A 192 -22.40 13.27 2.19
C ALA A 192 -22.50 12.67 0.78
N LEU A 193 -23.54 11.87 0.53
CA LEU A 193 -23.81 11.29 -0.79
C LEU A 193 -24.13 12.36 -1.84
N ASP A 194 -24.93 13.37 -1.49
CA ASP A 194 -25.24 14.49 -2.40
C ASP A 194 -23.97 15.26 -2.81
N VAL A 195 -23.06 15.48 -1.86
CA VAL A 195 -21.77 16.11 -2.12
C VAL A 195 -20.96 15.24 -3.07
N LEU A 196 -20.77 13.94 -2.78
CA LEU A 196 -19.97 13.07 -3.64
C LEU A 196 -20.58 12.91 -5.04
N ALA A 197 -21.89 12.73 -5.14
CA ALA A 197 -22.60 12.58 -6.42
C ALA A 197 -22.35 13.75 -7.39
N ALA A 198 -22.20 14.97 -6.87
CA ALA A 198 -21.93 16.15 -7.69
C ALA A 198 -20.51 16.16 -8.32
N TYR A 199 -19.58 15.37 -7.79
CA TYR A 199 -18.17 15.36 -8.24
C TYR A 199 -17.68 13.98 -8.69
N ALA A 200 -18.43 12.91 -8.44
CA ALA A 200 -18.12 11.55 -8.85
C ALA A 200 -18.36 11.39 -10.36
N THR A 201 -17.45 11.95 -11.16
CA THR A 201 -17.44 11.85 -12.62
C THR A 201 -16.38 10.86 -13.09
N ALA A 202 -16.49 10.39 -14.32
CA ALA A 202 -15.51 9.54 -15.01
C ALA A 202 -14.05 10.04 -14.87
N SER A 203 -13.86 11.36 -14.90
CA SER A 203 -12.57 12.03 -14.77
C SER A 203 -12.03 12.14 -13.34
N ALA A 204 -12.75 11.63 -12.34
CA ALA A 204 -12.43 11.73 -10.92
C ALA A 204 -12.45 10.35 -10.23
N PRO A 205 -11.55 9.41 -10.61
CA PRO A 205 -11.63 8.01 -10.18
C PRO A 205 -11.71 7.82 -8.67
N ARG A 206 -10.93 8.58 -7.91
CA ARG A 206 -10.96 8.53 -6.45
C ARG A 206 -12.35 8.81 -5.89
N LEU A 207 -13.10 9.75 -6.48
CA LEU A 207 -14.45 10.09 -6.04
C LEU A 207 -15.49 9.08 -6.52
N LEU A 208 -15.28 8.41 -7.66
CA LEU A 208 -16.12 7.28 -8.08
C LEU A 208 -16.08 6.19 -7.01
N ASP A 209 -14.87 5.80 -6.58
CA ASP A 209 -14.67 4.75 -5.57
C ASP A 209 -15.27 5.13 -4.21
N GLU A 210 -15.00 6.36 -3.76
CA GLU A 210 -15.53 6.85 -2.49
C GLU A 210 -17.07 6.95 -2.50
N TYR A 211 -17.67 7.38 -3.62
CA TYR A 211 -19.12 7.45 -3.77
C TYR A 211 -19.76 6.06 -3.79
N ALA A 212 -19.23 5.13 -4.59
CA ALA A 212 -19.72 3.75 -4.64
C ALA A 212 -19.60 3.06 -3.28
N ALA A 213 -18.44 3.19 -2.61
CA ALA A 213 -18.24 2.63 -1.27
C ALA A 213 -19.21 3.24 -0.24
N MET A 214 -19.53 4.53 -0.34
CA MET A 214 -20.52 5.17 0.53
C MET A 214 -21.94 4.69 0.27
N LEU A 215 -22.31 4.48 -1.00
CA LEU A 215 -23.60 3.87 -1.37
C LEU A 215 -23.74 2.45 -0.79
N MET A 216 -22.68 1.63 -0.86
CA MET A 216 -22.68 0.30 -0.24
C MET A 216 -22.87 0.36 1.29
N ARG A 217 -22.11 1.23 1.99
CA ARG A 217 -22.30 1.43 3.45
C ARG A 217 -23.70 1.94 3.80
N ALA A 218 -24.41 2.53 2.85
CA ALA A 218 -25.79 2.97 2.97
C ALA A 218 -26.83 1.89 2.61
N ASP A 219 -26.42 0.65 2.33
CA ASP A 219 -27.28 -0.44 1.84
C ASP A 219 -27.95 -0.12 0.48
N ARG A 220 -27.29 0.71 -0.35
CA ARG A 220 -27.73 1.14 -1.68
C ARG A 220 -26.90 0.48 -2.79
N THR A 221 -26.64 -0.81 -2.66
CA THR A 221 -25.77 -1.60 -3.55
C THR A 221 -26.20 -1.53 -5.02
N GLU A 222 -27.50 -1.61 -5.28
CA GLU A 222 -28.07 -1.52 -6.64
C GLU A 222 -27.78 -0.18 -7.33
N GLU A 223 -27.78 0.90 -6.56
CA GLU A 223 -27.47 2.24 -7.06
C GLU A 223 -25.97 2.38 -7.32
N ALA A 224 -25.13 1.80 -6.45
CA ALA A 224 -23.68 1.77 -6.66
C ALA A 224 -23.31 1.01 -7.95
N VAL A 225 -23.92 -0.16 -8.17
CA VAL A 225 -23.69 -0.96 -9.39
C VAL A 225 -24.19 -0.22 -10.63
N THR A 226 -25.39 0.36 -10.59
CA THR A 226 -25.92 1.16 -11.70
C THR A 226 -25.02 2.35 -12.03
N PHE A 227 -24.53 3.04 -11.00
CA PHE A 227 -23.62 4.18 -11.14
C PHE A 227 -22.28 3.77 -11.76
N LEU A 228 -21.62 2.75 -11.22
CA LEU A 228 -20.34 2.27 -11.74
C LEU A 228 -20.48 1.65 -13.14
N HIS A 229 -21.61 1.00 -13.44
CA HIS A 229 -21.89 0.50 -14.78
C HIS A 229 -21.96 1.65 -15.79
N ALA A 230 -22.74 2.69 -15.49
CA ALA A 230 -22.81 3.87 -16.34
C ALA A 230 -21.43 4.54 -16.51
N ALA A 231 -20.63 4.61 -15.44
CA ALA A 231 -19.27 5.11 -15.49
C ALA A 231 -18.32 4.21 -16.31
N ALA A 232 -18.55 2.89 -16.36
CA ALA A 232 -17.73 1.97 -17.14
C ALA A 232 -18.05 2.00 -18.65
N LEU A 233 -19.27 2.42 -19.03
CA LEU A 233 -19.72 2.54 -20.42
C LEU A 233 -19.45 3.91 -21.06
N ASP A 234 -19.13 4.94 -20.27
CA ASP A 234 -18.85 6.28 -20.79
C ASP A 234 -17.55 6.27 -21.62
N GLU A 235 -17.62 6.66 -22.90
CA GLU A 235 -16.48 6.69 -23.84
C GLU A 235 -15.31 7.56 -23.36
N GLY A 236 -15.58 8.55 -22.49
CA GLY A 236 -14.57 9.39 -21.85
C GLY A 236 -14.03 8.83 -20.54
N ALA A 237 -14.71 7.85 -19.95
CA ALA A 237 -14.25 7.11 -18.80
C ALA A 237 -13.38 5.96 -19.26
N HIS A 238 -12.31 5.69 -18.53
CA HIS A 238 -11.59 4.47 -18.78
C HIS A 238 -12.24 3.33 -17.96
N PRO A 239 -12.72 2.23 -18.58
CA PRO A 239 -13.32 1.10 -17.87
C PRO A 239 -12.41 0.54 -16.77
N HIS A 240 -11.09 0.69 -16.91
CA HIS A 240 -10.10 0.30 -15.91
C HIS A 240 -10.21 1.05 -14.57
N LEU A 241 -10.99 2.13 -14.48
CA LEU A 241 -11.23 2.86 -13.23
C LEU A 241 -12.46 2.34 -12.49
N ALA A 242 -13.58 2.11 -13.19
CA ALA A 242 -14.83 1.69 -12.56
C ALA A 242 -14.90 0.17 -12.30
N LEU A 243 -14.31 -0.65 -13.18
CA LEU A 243 -14.38 -2.10 -13.08
C LEU A 243 -13.68 -2.66 -11.84
N PRO A 244 -12.47 -2.25 -11.44
CA PRO A 244 -11.84 -2.77 -10.21
C PRO A 244 -12.73 -2.60 -8.98
N THR A 245 -13.43 -1.47 -8.90
CA THR A 245 -14.38 -1.19 -7.82
C THR A 245 -15.58 -2.13 -7.92
N LEU A 246 -16.20 -2.29 -9.09
CA LEU A 246 -17.25 -3.30 -9.30
C LEU A 246 -16.80 -4.72 -8.92
N VAL A 247 -15.61 -5.16 -9.33
CA VAL A 247 -15.05 -6.47 -8.99
C VAL A 247 -14.89 -6.61 -7.48
N SER A 248 -14.37 -5.59 -6.79
CA SER A 248 -14.22 -5.61 -5.33
C SER A 248 -15.57 -5.76 -4.60
N MET A 249 -16.66 -5.23 -5.19
CA MET A 249 -18.01 -5.37 -4.65
C MET A 249 -18.58 -6.78 -4.79
N THR A 250 -18.04 -7.59 -5.72
CA THR A 250 -18.52 -8.96 -5.94
C THR A 250 -18.09 -9.93 -4.84
N ALA A 251 -17.32 -9.50 -3.83
CA ALA A 251 -17.05 -10.31 -2.64
C ALA A 251 -18.36 -10.79 -1.96
N ASP A 252 -19.46 -10.04 -2.14
CA ASP A 252 -20.81 -10.49 -1.82
C ASP A 252 -21.40 -11.24 -3.04
N CYS A 253 -21.55 -12.57 -2.93
CA CYS A 253 -21.78 -13.50 -4.05
C CYS A 253 -22.98 -13.21 -4.98
N SER A 254 -23.88 -12.29 -4.64
CA SER A 254 -25.06 -11.97 -5.45
C SER A 254 -24.78 -11.09 -6.67
N LEU A 255 -23.56 -10.52 -6.80
CA LEU A 255 -23.23 -9.58 -7.87
C LEU A 255 -22.37 -10.16 -9.01
N ALA A 256 -21.83 -11.38 -8.87
CA ALA A 256 -20.92 -11.99 -9.83
C ALA A 256 -21.46 -11.97 -11.26
N ASP A 257 -22.61 -12.62 -11.47
CA ASP A 257 -23.20 -12.82 -12.80
C ASP A 257 -23.47 -11.49 -13.49
N ARG A 258 -23.85 -10.47 -12.70
CA ARG A 258 -24.11 -9.14 -13.21
C ARG A 258 -22.83 -8.41 -13.60
N VAL A 259 -21.78 -8.47 -12.79
CA VAL A 259 -20.49 -7.86 -13.14
C VAL A 259 -19.86 -8.57 -14.34
N LEU A 260 -19.99 -9.89 -14.44
CA LEU A 260 -19.58 -10.65 -15.63
C LEU A 260 -20.35 -10.20 -16.88
N ALA A 261 -21.67 -9.99 -16.77
CA ALA A 261 -22.48 -9.45 -17.86
C ALA A 261 -22.06 -8.04 -18.27
N ILE A 262 -21.75 -7.16 -17.31
CA ILE A 262 -21.25 -5.80 -17.58
C ILE A 262 -19.91 -5.86 -18.31
N ILE A 263 -18.98 -6.71 -17.87
CA ILE A 263 -17.67 -6.86 -18.53
C ILE A 263 -17.85 -7.35 -19.98
N GLN A 264 -18.76 -8.31 -20.21
CA GLN A 264 -19.07 -8.78 -21.55
C GLN A 264 -19.71 -7.69 -22.42
N GLU A 265 -20.62 -6.89 -21.88
CA GLU A 265 -21.23 -5.76 -22.59
C GLU A 265 -20.16 -4.74 -23.03
N ILE A 266 -19.23 -4.40 -22.14
CA ILE A 266 -18.11 -3.49 -22.46
C ILE A 266 -17.21 -4.13 -23.54
N ALA A 267 -16.95 -5.44 -23.47
CA ALA A 267 -16.18 -6.13 -24.50
C ALA A 267 -16.87 -6.10 -25.86
N ASP A 268 -18.18 -6.33 -25.90
CA ASP A 268 -18.99 -6.30 -27.13
C ASP A 268 -18.99 -4.89 -27.76
N GLN A 269 -18.94 -3.82 -26.96
CA GLN A 269 -18.84 -2.43 -27.43
C GLN A 269 -17.44 -2.05 -27.94
N ASN A 270 -16.39 -2.73 -27.47
CA ASN A 270 -14.99 -2.43 -27.80
C ASN A 270 -14.40 -3.42 -28.83
N ASP A 271 -15.25 -4.05 -29.65
CA ASP A 271 -14.87 -5.05 -30.66
C ASP A 271 -14.08 -6.25 -30.09
N GLY A 272 -14.24 -6.57 -28.80
CA GLY A 272 -13.67 -7.75 -28.18
C GLY A 272 -13.19 -7.57 -26.73
N MET A 273 -12.75 -8.69 -26.16
CA MET A 273 -12.21 -8.76 -24.80
C MET A 273 -10.77 -8.23 -24.79
N SER A 274 -10.58 -6.99 -24.32
CA SER A 274 -9.23 -6.49 -24.05
C SER A 274 -8.60 -7.22 -22.86
N LEU A 275 -7.26 -7.24 -22.79
CA LEU A 275 -6.54 -7.86 -21.66
C LEU A 275 -6.99 -7.29 -20.30
N ALA A 276 -7.23 -5.98 -20.21
CA ALA A 276 -7.70 -5.37 -18.97
C ALA A 276 -9.09 -5.89 -18.57
N LEU A 277 -10.01 -6.08 -19.52
CA LEU A 277 -11.34 -6.65 -19.25
C LEU A 277 -11.23 -8.13 -18.85
N GLN A 278 -10.35 -8.88 -19.51
CA GLN A 278 -10.06 -10.29 -19.21
C GLN A 278 -9.52 -10.45 -17.78
N GLU A 279 -8.61 -9.55 -17.35
CA GLU A 279 -8.10 -9.50 -15.97
C GLU A 279 -9.22 -9.26 -14.95
N GLN A 280 -10.13 -8.30 -15.21
CA GLN A 280 -11.27 -8.05 -14.33
C GLN A 280 -12.22 -9.24 -14.28
N ARG A 281 -12.50 -9.87 -15.43
CA ARG A 281 -13.38 -11.05 -15.53
C ARG A 281 -12.83 -12.24 -14.75
N ALA A 282 -11.54 -12.52 -14.91
CA ALA A 282 -10.86 -13.57 -14.17
C ALA A 282 -10.85 -13.29 -12.66
N GLY A 283 -10.72 -12.02 -12.25
CA GLY A 283 -10.87 -11.61 -10.86
C GLY A 283 -12.25 -11.95 -10.28
N VAL A 284 -13.33 -11.65 -11.00
CA VAL A 284 -14.69 -12.01 -10.56
C VAL A 284 -14.86 -13.52 -10.46
N LEU A 285 -14.43 -14.28 -11.49
CA LEU A 285 -14.52 -15.74 -11.51
C LEU A 285 -13.78 -16.37 -10.31
N ALA A 286 -12.55 -15.93 -10.06
CA ALA A 286 -11.77 -16.43 -8.93
C ALA A 286 -12.43 -16.12 -7.59
N LEU A 287 -12.93 -14.88 -7.38
CA LEU A 287 -13.64 -14.49 -6.15
C LEU A 287 -14.88 -15.36 -5.87
N HIS A 288 -15.46 -16.00 -6.89
CA HIS A 288 -16.63 -16.87 -6.76
C HIS A 288 -16.29 -18.36 -6.73
N GLY A 289 -15.00 -18.71 -6.68
CA GLY A 289 -14.53 -20.08 -6.61
C GLY A 289 -14.37 -20.77 -7.96
N ASP A 290 -14.65 -20.10 -9.09
CA ASP A 290 -14.44 -20.62 -10.44
C ASP A 290 -12.98 -20.43 -10.89
N VAL A 291 -12.05 -20.88 -10.05
CA VAL A 291 -10.60 -20.69 -10.23
C VAL A 291 -10.11 -21.31 -11.54
N ASP A 292 -10.60 -22.49 -11.92
CA ASP A 292 -10.21 -23.15 -13.17
C ASP A 292 -10.57 -22.32 -14.41
N GLN A 293 -11.74 -21.66 -14.39
CA GLN A 293 -12.16 -20.80 -15.48
C GLN A 293 -11.37 -19.48 -15.47
N ALA A 294 -11.12 -18.89 -14.30
CA ALA A 294 -10.25 -17.72 -14.16
C ALA A 294 -8.84 -18.01 -14.72
N LEU A 295 -8.31 -19.20 -14.42
CA LEU A 295 -7.04 -19.67 -14.98
C LEU A 295 -7.14 -19.83 -16.49
N ALA A 296 -8.16 -20.50 -17.01
CA ALA A 296 -8.33 -20.69 -18.46
C ALA A 296 -8.43 -19.35 -19.22
N GLU A 297 -9.07 -18.34 -18.64
CA GLU A 297 -9.12 -16.99 -19.21
C GLU A 297 -7.75 -16.32 -19.21
N LEU A 298 -6.90 -16.51 -18.20
CA LEU A 298 -5.59 -15.84 -18.14
C LEU A 298 -4.44 -16.67 -18.71
N THR A 299 -4.69 -17.93 -19.04
CA THR A 299 -3.71 -18.88 -19.59
C THR A 299 -3.87 -18.94 -21.11
N ASP A 300 -3.53 -17.84 -21.78
CA ASP A 300 -2.87 -17.96 -23.09
C ASP A 300 -1.35 -17.93 -22.82
N PRO A 301 -0.71 -19.10 -22.64
CA PRO A 301 0.64 -19.18 -22.11
C PRO A 301 1.70 -18.61 -23.07
N ASP A 302 1.37 -18.42 -24.34
CA ASP A 302 2.33 -17.96 -25.35
C ASP A 302 2.45 -16.43 -25.40
N ASP A 303 1.47 -15.67 -24.86
CA ASP A 303 1.45 -14.20 -24.93
C ASP A 303 0.95 -13.49 -23.66
N ALA A 304 0.59 -14.22 -22.59
CA ALA A 304 0.15 -13.58 -21.34
C ALA A 304 1.28 -12.72 -20.75
N PRO A 305 1.08 -11.40 -20.57
CA PRO A 305 2.08 -10.56 -19.93
C PRO A 305 2.33 -11.04 -18.49
N TRP A 306 3.59 -11.04 -18.06
CA TRP A 306 3.98 -11.41 -16.69
C TRP A 306 3.17 -10.68 -15.60
N LEU A 307 2.63 -9.49 -15.91
CA LEU A 307 1.76 -8.72 -15.03
C LEU A 307 0.44 -9.46 -14.72
N THR A 308 -0.15 -10.09 -15.72
CA THR A 308 -1.41 -10.84 -15.63
C THR A 308 -1.25 -12.08 -14.73
N VAL A 309 -0.13 -12.81 -14.87
CA VAL A 309 0.23 -13.95 -14.00
C VAL A 309 0.37 -13.51 -12.55
N ARG A 310 1.04 -12.38 -12.29
CA ARG A 310 1.17 -11.84 -10.93
C ARG A 310 -0.17 -11.39 -10.34
N GLN A 311 -1.01 -10.75 -11.14
CA GLN A 311 -2.33 -10.33 -10.71
C GLN A 311 -3.19 -11.53 -10.31
N LEU A 312 -3.21 -12.59 -11.13
CA LEU A 312 -3.91 -13.84 -10.81
C LEU A 312 -3.39 -14.46 -9.51
N ALA A 313 -2.08 -14.56 -9.35
CA ALA A 313 -1.48 -15.11 -8.15
C ALA A 313 -1.87 -14.32 -6.88
N ARG A 314 -1.97 -12.98 -6.96
CA ARG A 314 -2.45 -12.16 -5.84
C ARG A 314 -3.91 -12.44 -5.51
N ILE A 315 -4.77 -12.56 -6.53
CA ILE A 315 -6.18 -12.88 -6.33
C ILE A 315 -6.32 -14.24 -5.64
N LEU A 316 -5.62 -15.27 -6.15
CA LEU A 316 -5.59 -16.61 -5.55
C LEU A 316 -5.07 -16.57 -4.11
N ALA A 317 -3.99 -15.83 -3.84
CA ALA A 317 -3.43 -15.72 -2.50
C ALA A 317 -4.31 -14.93 -1.50
N ASN A 318 -5.17 -14.04 -1.98
CA ASN A 318 -6.16 -13.34 -1.16
C ASN A 318 -7.35 -14.23 -0.81
N LEU A 319 -7.65 -15.21 -1.66
CA LEU A 319 -8.67 -16.24 -1.45
C LEU A 319 -8.13 -17.48 -0.72
N ASP A 320 -6.92 -17.39 -0.16
CA ASP A 320 -6.21 -18.49 0.54
C ASP A 320 -5.87 -19.72 -0.33
N HIS A 321 -5.92 -19.58 -1.66
CA HIS A 321 -5.44 -20.56 -2.65
C HIS A 321 -3.93 -20.40 -2.90
N LEU A 322 -3.13 -20.58 -1.84
CA LEU A 322 -1.69 -20.29 -1.85
C LEU A 322 -0.88 -21.23 -2.77
N ASP A 323 -1.25 -22.51 -2.88
CA ASP A 323 -0.52 -23.47 -3.72
C ASP A 323 -0.72 -23.18 -5.20
N GLU A 324 -1.95 -22.83 -5.60
CA GLU A 324 -2.31 -22.44 -6.96
C GLU A 324 -1.62 -21.12 -7.32
N ALA A 325 -1.61 -20.14 -6.42
CA ALA A 325 -0.88 -18.89 -6.61
C ALA A 325 0.62 -19.12 -6.82
N ILE A 326 1.24 -20.02 -6.03
CA ILE A 326 2.65 -20.40 -6.17
C ILE A 326 2.91 -21.11 -7.50
N ALA A 327 2.00 -21.99 -7.93
CA ALA A 327 2.10 -22.71 -9.20
C ALA A 327 2.01 -21.76 -10.38
N VAL A 328 1.07 -20.81 -10.36
CA VAL A 328 0.90 -19.76 -11.38
C VAL A 328 2.16 -18.90 -11.48
N LEU A 329 2.73 -18.43 -10.37
CA LEU A 329 3.97 -17.64 -10.40
C LEU A 329 5.18 -18.43 -10.90
N ALA A 330 5.15 -19.77 -10.83
CA ALA A 330 6.23 -20.63 -11.31
C ALA A 330 6.25 -20.79 -12.83
N THR A 331 5.21 -20.36 -13.55
CA THR A 331 5.13 -20.48 -15.02
C THR A 331 5.92 -19.39 -15.75
N VAL A 332 6.31 -18.32 -15.06
CA VAL A 332 7.02 -17.18 -15.64
C VAL A 332 8.42 -17.00 -15.04
N ASP A 333 9.41 -16.75 -15.88
CA ASP A 333 10.78 -16.41 -15.47
C ASP A 333 10.93 -14.89 -15.29
N ASP A 334 10.21 -14.34 -14.31
CA ASP A 334 10.25 -12.92 -13.92
C ASP A 334 10.79 -12.77 -12.48
N PRO A 335 11.79 -11.89 -12.24
CA PRO A 335 12.27 -11.60 -10.89
C PRO A 335 11.18 -11.15 -9.91
N GLY A 336 10.20 -10.37 -10.39
CA GLY A 336 9.08 -9.92 -9.57
C GLY A 336 8.16 -11.06 -9.15
N ALA A 337 7.79 -11.93 -10.09
CA ALA A 337 6.99 -13.12 -9.84
C ALA A 337 7.67 -14.07 -8.85
N ALA A 338 8.98 -14.25 -8.95
CA ALA A 338 9.71 -15.09 -8.01
C ALA A 338 9.81 -14.50 -6.60
N ILE A 339 9.92 -13.18 -6.46
CA ILE A 339 9.84 -12.50 -5.15
C ILE A 339 8.46 -12.74 -4.51
N GLU A 340 7.38 -12.55 -5.27
CA GLU A 340 6.03 -12.82 -4.78
C GLU A 340 5.84 -14.29 -4.42
N ARG A 341 6.36 -15.21 -5.25
CA ARG A 341 6.33 -16.65 -4.98
C ARG A 341 7.05 -16.99 -3.68
N ALA A 342 8.22 -16.41 -3.44
CA ALA A 342 8.95 -16.59 -2.19
C ALA A 342 8.16 -16.06 -1.00
N ILE A 343 7.47 -14.92 -1.11
CA ILE A 343 6.59 -14.40 -0.04
C ILE A 343 5.45 -15.38 0.26
N LEU A 344 4.80 -15.93 -0.76
CA LEU A 344 3.72 -16.92 -0.57
C LEU A 344 4.24 -18.22 0.05
N LEU A 345 5.43 -18.68 -0.33
CA LEU A 345 6.08 -19.84 0.30
C LEU A 345 6.36 -19.59 1.80
N VAL A 346 6.76 -18.36 2.17
CA VAL A 346 6.91 -17.98 3.59
C VAL A 346 5.58 -18.04 4.33
N ARG A 347 4.49 -17.53 3.74
CA ARG A 347 3.14 -17.62 4.33
C ARG A 347 2.73 -19.06 4.65
N GLN A 348 3.13 -20.02 3.80
CA GLN A 348 2.91 -21.46 4.01
C GLN A 348 3.96 -22.14 4.93
N SER A 349 4.84 -21.38 5.60
CA SER A 349 5.98 -21.92 6.38
C SER A 349 6.97 -22.77 5.58
N ARG A 350 7.02 -22.62 4.24
CA ARG A 350 7.97 -23.31 3.33
C ARG A 350 9.26 -22.48 3.15
N VAL A 351 9.88 -22.14 4.27
CA VAL A 351 10.99 -21.16 4.36
C VAL A 351 12.20 -21.54 3.50
N ALA A 352 12.62 -22.82 3.50
CA ALA A 352 13.78 -23.27 2.73
C ALA A 352 13.58 -23.12 1.21
N GLU A 353 12.35 -23.38 0.73
CA GLU A 353 11.99 -23.19 -0.67
C GLU A 353 11.95 -21.70 -1.02
N ALA A 354 11.36 -20.87 -0.15
CA ALA A 354 11.31 -19.42 -0.34
C ALA A 354 12.71 -18.81 -0.52
N ILE A 355 13.68 -19.21 0.32
CA ILE A 355 15.07 -18.76 0.25
C ILE A 355 15.72 -19.20 -1.06
N THR A 356 15.46 -20.45 -1.47
CA THR A 356 15.97 -20.98 -2.75
C THR A 356 15.48 -20.16 -3.92
N VAL A 357 14.15 -19.94 -4.01
CA VAL A 357 13.53 -19.15 -5.07
C VAL A 357 14.07 -17.71 -5.07
N ALA A 358 14.11 -17.05 -3.91
CA ALA A 358 14.57 -15.66 -3.80
C ALA A 358 16.03 -15.45 -4.23
N ARG A 359 16.89 -16.47 -4.07
CA ARG A 359 18.30 -16.42 -4.48
C ARG A 359 18.50 -16.61 -5.98
N VAL A 360 17.69 -17.44 -6.62
CA VAL A 360 17.80 -17.73 -8.06
C VAL A 360 17.41 -16.52 -8.91
N SER A 361 16.45 -15.73 -8.45
CA SER A 361 15.77 -14.74 -9.28
C SER A 361 16.43 -13.36 -9.34
N ARG A 362 17.61 -13.18 -8.74
CA ARG A 362 18.42 -11.99 -9.04
C ARG A 362 19.23 -12.28 -10.31
N PRO A 363 18.95 -11.59 -11.43
CA PRO A 363 19.80 -11.72 -12.60
C PRO A 363 21.22 -11.35 -12.18
N HIS A 364 22.17 -12.22 -12.49
CA HIS A 364 23.59 -11.91 -12.36
C HIS A 364 23.78 -10.58 -13.10
N ALA A 365 24.31 -9.57 -12.41
CA ALA A 365 24.59 -8.28 -13.04
C ALA A 365 25.26 -8.57 -14.37
N LYS A 366 24.68 -8.08 -15.48
CA LYS A 366 25.26 -8.31 -16.82
C LYS A 366 26.75 -8.00 -16.70
N PRO A 367 27.65 -8.94 -17.06
CA PRO A 367 29.08 -8.73 -16.91
C PRO A 367 29.39 -7.39 -17.56
N GLN A 368 29.98 -6.46 -16.80
CA GLN A 368 30.33 -5.16 -17.33
C GLN A 368 31.25 -5.43 -18.53
N SER A 369 30.75 -5.19 -19.74
CA SER A 369 31.53 -5.31 -20.95
C SER A 369 32.64 -4.27 -20.86
N GLY A 370 33.84 -4.73 -20.49
CA GLY A 370 35.05 -3.92 -20.37
C GLY A 370 35.64 -3.52 -21.71
#